data_AF-A0A7V4FIF7-F1
#
_entry.id   AF-A0A7V4FIF7-F1
#
_cell.length_a   1.000
_cell.length_b   1.000
_cell.length_c   1.000
_cell.angle_alpha   90.00
_cell.angle_beta   90.00
_cell.angle_gamma   90.00
#
_symmetry.space_group_name_H-M   'P 1'
#
loop_
_entity.id
_entity.type
_entity.pdbx_description
1 polymer ?
#
loop_
_entity_poly.entity_id
_entity_poly.type
_entity_poly.pdbx_seq_one_letter_code
_entity_poly.pdbx_strand_id
1 'polypeptide(L)'
;MFGLIKYSDEELDIVSRFMIDHHDEYTKMVRPFLLYDTIVRVGFAFGLSLLLDKVITMVLFGKSLSLFFALVLIAYTLTSFILSGNYAYFILVPKYVKEKSVKYKMLANAVINSVVDSMIMTLLLTLFVAILYRNVVNVSSVLHAKYHIDVTDLYGLFKNLPFIFIHFAMLGII
;
A
#
# COMPACT_ATOMS: atom_id res chain seq x y z
N MET A 1 -7.85 10.89 -14.47
CA MET A 1 -7.86 9.50 -13.95
C MET A 1 -8.94 8.72 -14.72
N PHE A 2 -8.58 7.86 -15.66
CA PHE A 2 -9.55 7.01 -16.37
C PHE A 2 -9.76 5.75 -15.54
N GLY A 3 -10.92 5.64 -14.90
CA GLY A 3 -11.26 4.49 -14.07
C GLY A 3 -11.44 3.22 -14.89
N LEU A 4 -11.01 2.08 -14.33
CA LEU A 4 -11.23 0.76 -14.92
C LEU A 4 -12.73 0.42 -15.05
N ILE A 5 -13.59 1.06 -14.24
CA ILE A 5 -15.04 1.01 -14.41
C ILE A 5 -15.46 2.10 -15.39
N LYS A 6 -16.00 1.69 -16.53
CA LYS A 6 -16.48 2.58 -17.60
C LYS A 6 -17.74 3.36 -17.17
N TYR A 7 -17.78 4.61 -17.63
CA TYR A 7 -18.93 5.50 -17.54
C TYR A 7 -19.64 5.55 -18.90
N SER A 8 -20.96 5.73 -18.91
CA SER A 8 -21.68 6.15 -20.12
C SER A 8 -21.43 7.63 -20.42
N ASP A 9 -21.82 8.10 -21.61
CA ASP A 9 -21.65 9.50 -22.01
C ASP A 9 -22.38 10.47 -21.05
N GLU A 10 -23.60 10.12 -20.62
CA GLU A 10 -24.36 10.89 -19.63
C GLU A 10 -23.65 10.93 -18.26
N GLU A 11 -23.04 9.82 -17.84
CA GLU A 11 -22.30 9.75 -16.59
C GLU A 11 -20.97 10.53 -16.67
N LEU A 12 -20.32 10.54 -17.84
CA LEU A 12 -19.09 11.32 -18.08
C LEU A 12 -19.33 12.81 -17.95
N ASP A 13 -20.48 13.32 -18.39
CA ASP A 13 -20.84 14.71 -18.23
C ASP A 13 -21.00 15.08 -16.74
N ILE A 14 -21.62 14.21 -15.93
CA ILE A 14 -21.73 14.41 -14.47
C ILE A 14 -20.34 14.40 -13.82
N VAL A 15 -19.48 13.45 -14.18
CA VAL A 15 -18.11 13.36 -13.65
C VAL A 15 -17.31 14.61 -14.04
N SER A 16 -17.42 15.07 -15.28
CA SER A 16 -16.69 16.23 -15.79
C SER A 16 -17.11 17.50 -15.07
N ARG A 17 -18.41 17.73 -14.91
CA ARG A 17 -18.94 18.86 -14.14
C ARG A 17 -18.48 18.83 -12.69
N PHE A 18 -18.58 17.68 -12.02
CA PHE A 18 -18.06 17.51 -10.67
C PHE A 18 -16.57 17.88 -10.56
N MET A 19 -15.74 17.43 -11.52
CA MET A 19 -14.30 17.68 -11.50
C MET A 19 -13.95 19.15 -11.71
N ILE A 20 -14.73 19.87 -12.52
CA ILE A 20 -14.55 21.30 -12.79
C ILE A 20 -15.03 22.11 -11.58
N ASP A 21 -16.26 21.88 -11.14
CA ASP A 21 -16.93 22.70 -10.13
C ASP A 21 -16.28 22.57 -8.73
N HIS A 22 -15.65 21.43 -8.46
CA HIS A 22 -15.04 21.14 -7.16
C HIS A 22 -13.51 20.99 -7.22
N HIS A 23 -12.87 21.44 -8.31
CA HIS A 23 -11.40 21.38 -8.46
C HIS A 23 -10.66 22.09 -7.32
N ASP A 24 -11.14 23.26 -6.91
CA ASP A 24 -10.49 24.06 -5.85
C ASP A 24 -10.60 23.40 -4.48
N GLU A 25 -11.75 22.79 -4.16
CA GLU A 25 -11.93 22.04 -2.92
C GLU A 25 -11.04 20.80 -2.90
N TYR A 26 -11.00 20.04 -3.99
CA TYR A 26 -10.09 18.90 -4.14
C TYR A 26 -8.63 19.33 -3.93
N THR A 27 -8.20 20.38 -4.63
CA THR A 27 -6.84 20.90 -4.54
C THR A 27 -6.50 21.36 -3.12
N LYS A 28 -7.40 22.06 -2.43
CA LYS A 28 -7.20 22.46 -1.02
C LYS A 28 -7.00 21.25 -0.09
N MET A 29 -7.70 20.15 -0.33
CA MET A 29 -7.58 18.95 0.49
C MET A 29 -6.24 18.24 0.27
N VAL A 30 -5.80 18.13 -0.99
CA VAL A 30 -4.59 17.36 -1.36
C VAL A 30 -3.31 18.20 -1.24
N ARG A 31 -3.41 19.54 -1.29
CA ARG A 31 -2.27 20.48 -1.23
C ARG A 31 -1.32 20.26 -0.04
N PRO A 32 -1.76 19.98 1.20
CA PRO A 32 -0.84 19.69 2.30
C PRO A 32 0.06 18.47 2.01
N PHE A 33 -0.48 17.45 1.35
CA PHE A 33 0.27 16.24 0.96
C PHE A 33 1.25 16.54 -0.17
N LEU A 34 0.92 17.45 -1.09
CA LEU A 34 1.81 17.88 -2.17
C LEU A 34 2.94 18.81 -1.69
N LEU A 35 2.65 19.73 -0.76
CA LEU A 35 3.62 20.71 -0.26
C LEU A 35 4.67 20.08 0.65
N TYR A 36 4.29 19.05 1.41
CA TYR A 36 5.17 18.32 2.32
C TYR A 36 5.43 16.90 1.84
N ASP A 37 5.38 16.68 0.52
CA ASP A 37 5.43 15.36 -0.12
C ASP A 37 6.53 14.47 0.44
N THR A 38 7.76 14.97 0.56
CA THR A 38 8.88 14.21 1.13
C THR A 38 8.65 13.81 2.60
N ILE A 39 8.23 14.75 3.45
CA ILE A 39 8.03 14.49 4.89
C ILE A 39 6.87 13.51 5.09
N VAL A 40 5.80 13.69 4.34
CA VAL A 40 4.61 12.83 4.37
C VAL A 40 4.99 11.42 3.91
N ARG A 41 5.67 11.28 2.78
CA ARG A 41 6.15 9.98 2.27
C ARG A 41 7.08 9.30 3.27
N VAL A 42 7.99 10.03 3.90
CA VAL A 42 8.87 9.50 4.94
C VAL A 42 8.09 9.03 6.16
N GLY A 43 7.11 9.81 6.62
CA GLY A 43 6.23 9.44 7.73
C GLY A 43 5.42 8.17 7.43
N PHE A 44 4.84 8.08 6.23
CA PHE A 44 4.14 6.87 5.77
C PHE A 44 5.08 5.68 5.64
N ALA A 45 6.30 5.85 5.11
CA ALA A 45 7.30 4.79 5.02
C ALA A 45 7.63 4.21 6.39
N PHE A 46 7.86 5.09 7.37
CA PHE A 46 8.17 4.71 8.74
C PHE A 46 6.99 3.96 9.38
N GLY A 47 5.78 4.52 9.29
CA GLY A 47 4.58 3.89 9.84
C GLY A 47 4.28 2.53 9.20
N LEU A 48 4.40 2.45 7.87
CA LEU A 48 4.21 1.21 7.12
C LEU A 48 5.24 0.15 7.50
N SER A 49 6.50 0.54 7.72
CA SER A 49 7.56 -0.37 8.13
C SER A 49 7.31 -0.93 9.53
N LEU A 50 6.92 -0.10 10.50
CA LEU A 50 6.56 -0.59 11.84
C LEU A 50 5.42 -1.61 11.82
N LEU A 51 4.46 -1.42 10.90
CA LEU A 51 3.36 -2.36 10.70
C LEU A 51 3.86 -3.65 10.03
N LEU A 52 4.58 -3.51 8.91
CA LEU A 52 4.97 -4.63 8.06
C LEU A 52 6.13 -5.46 8.60
N ASP A 53 7.06 -4.89 9.39
CA ASP A 53 8.17 -5.62 10.00
C ASP A 53 7.69 -6.81 10.84
N LYS A 54 6.61 -6.62 11.60
CA LYS A 54 5.97 -7.70 12.37
C LYS A 54 5.38 -8.77 11.46
N VAL A 55 4.75 -8.36 10.35
CA VAL A 55 4.12 -9.27 9.39
C VAL A 55 5.18 -10.06 8.62
N ILE A 56 6.25 -9.41 8.17
CA ILE A 56 7.42 -10.02 7.52
C ILE A 56 8.04 -11.05 8.46
N THR A 57 8.33 -10.66 9.70
CA THR A 57 8.92 -11.57 10.70
C THR A 57 8.01 -12.77 10.93
N MET A 58 6.70 -12.59 11.09
CA MET A 58 5.78 -13.71 11.25
C MET A 58 5.85 -14.74 10.09
N VAL A 59 6.00 -14.26 8.86
CA VAL A 59 6.10 -15.13 7.66
C VAL A 59 7.43 -15.84 7.61
N LEU A 60 8.52 -15.17 7.96
CA LEU A 60 9.85 -15.77 8.02
C LEU A 60 9.92 -16.99 8.95
N PHE A 61 9.02 -17.08 9.93
CA PHE A 61 8.95 -18.16 10.92
C PHE A 61 7.68 -19.03 10.77
N GLY A 62 7.17 -19.17 9.55
CA GLY A 62 6.22 -20.23 9.19
C GLY A 62 4.75 -19.85 9.17
N LYS A 63 4.40 -18.56 9.25
CA LYS A 63 3.01 -18.12 9.00
C LYS A 63 2.70 -18.01 7.50
N SER A 64 1.41 -17.97 7.18
CA SER A 64 0.89 -18.00 5.81
C SER A 64 1.36 -16.84 4.94
N LEU A 65 1.94 -17.16 3.77
CA LEU A 65 2.33 -16.21 2.72
C LEU A 65 1.12 -15.50 2.08
N SER A 66 -0.05 -16.13 2.05
CA SER A 66 -1.26 -15.49 1.51
C SER A 66 -1.79 -14.39 2.45
N LEU A 67 -1.69 -14.62 3.77
CA LEU A 67 -2.03 -13.61 4.78
C LEU A 67 -1.08 -12.41 4.68
N PHE A 68 0.20 -12.67 4.46
CA PHE A 68 1.19 -11.62 4.19
C PHE A 68 0.83 -10.78 2.98
N PHE A 69 0.57 -11.43 1.84
CA PHE A 69 0.20 -10.75 0.61
C PHE A 69 -1.02 -9.85 0.82
N ALA A 70 -2.06 -10.36 1.49
CA ALA A 70 -3.27 -9.58 1.79
C ALA A 70 -2.98 -8.35 2.67
N LEU A 71 -2.20 -8.51 3.75
CA LEU A 71 -1.86 -7.41 4.65
C LEU A 71 -1.00 -6.34 3.98
N VAL A 72 -0.01 -6.77 3.19
CA VAL A 72 0.85 -5.87 2.41
C VAL A 72 0.04 -5.14 1.34
N LEU A 73 -0.86 -5.83 0.64
CA LEU A 73 -1.73 -5.21 -0.35
C LEU A 73 -2.63 -4.15 0.28
N ILE A 74 -3.27 -4.46 1.41
CA ILE A 74 -4.13 -3.50 2.12
C ILE A 74 -3.30 -2.28 2.56
N ALA A 75 -2.13 -2.50 3.15
CA ALA A 75 -1.31 -1.43 3.69
C ALA A 75 -0.75 -0.50 2.59
N TYR A 76 -0.29 -1.06 1.46
CA TYR A 76 0.12 -0.24 0.31
C TYR A 76 -1.06 0.40 -0.41
N THR A 77 -2.22 -0.27 -0.52
CA THR A 77 -3.43 0.33 -1.10
C THR A 77 -3.85 1.56 -0.30
N LEU A 78 -3.89 1.47 1.03
CA LEU A 78 -4.22 2.59 1.93
C LEU A 78 -3.21 3.73 1.77
N THR A 79 -1.92 3.40 1.73
CA THR A 79 -0.85 4.40 1.55
C THR A 79 -1.00 5.11 0.20
N SER A 80 -1.16 4.35 -0.89
CA SER A 80 -1.39 4.88 -2.23
C SER A 80 -2.64 5.73 -2.30
N PHE A 81 -3.74 5.29 -1.68
CA PHE A 81 -5.01 6.00 -1.63
C PHE A 81 -4.92 7.37 -0.95
N ILE A 82 -4.07 7.49 0.06
CA ILE A 82 -3.83 8.77 0.74
C ILE A 82 -2.90 9.64 -0.10
N LEU A 83 -1.75 9.11 -0.53
CA LEU A 83 -0.73 9.87 -1.25
C LEU A 83 -1.21 10.35 -2.63
N SER A 84 -2.05 9.58 -3.32
CA SER A 84 -2.63 9.98 -4.61
C SER A 84 -3.80 10.98 -4.49
N GLY A 85 -4.20 11.33 -3.27
CA GLY A 85 -5.36 12.19 -3.04
C GLY A 85 -6.70 11.51 -3.28
N ASN A 86 -6.74 10.18 -3.47
CA ASN A 86 -7.98 9.44 -3.71
C ASN A 86 -8.97 9.53 -2.53
N TYR A 87 -8.48 9.75 -1.31
CA TYR A 87 -9.32 10.02 -0.14
C TYR A 87 -10.22 11.25 -0.28
N ALA A 88 -9.81 12.26 -1.07
CA ALA A 88 -10.63 13.46 -1.28
C ALA A 88 -11.93 13.11 -2.02
N TYR A 89 -11.91 12.14 -2.95
CA TYR A 89 -13.12 11.65 -3.61
C TYR A 89 -14.11 11.03 -2.60
N PHE A 90 -13.62 10.37 -1.55
CA PHE A 90 -14.48 9.78 -0.51
C PHE A 90 -15.20 10.81 0.36
N ILE A 91 -14.75 12.07 0.35
CA ILE A 91 -15.39 13.17 1.08
C ILE A 91 -16.28 13.97 0.14
N LEU A 92 -15.79 14.31 -1.06
CA LEU A 92 -16.45 15.21 -1.99
C LEU A 92 -17.56 14.50 -2.80
N VAL A 93 -17.34 13.27 -3.26
CA VAL A 93 -18.31 12.55 -4.12
C VAL A 93 -19.62 12.26 -3.38
N PRO A 94 -19.64 11.79 -2.12
CA PRO A 94 -20.90 11.58 -1.41
C PRO A 94 -21.70 12.87 -1.19
N LYS A 95 -20.99 14.00 -1.04
CA LYS A 95 -21.55 15.33 -0.77
C LYS A 95 -22.18 15.96 -2.01
N TYR A 96 -21.53 15.84 -3.16
CA TYR A 96 -21.91 16.61 -4.36
C TYR A 96 -22.56 15.77 -5.48
N VAL A 97 -22.24 14.49 -5.60
CA VAL A 97 -22.84 13.62 -6.63
C VAL A 97 -24.15 13.04 -6.10
N LYS A 98 -25.26 13.25 -6.80
CA LYS A 98 -26.58 12.75 -6.39
C LYS A 98 -26.87 11.38 -6.99
N GLU A 99 -26.42 11.16 -8.21
CA GLU A 99 -26.65 9.95 -8.99
C GLU A 99 -25.89 8.78 -8.35
N LYS A 100 -26.66 7.81 -7.83
CA LYS A 100 -26.10 6.66 -7.10
C LYS A 100 -25.11 5.85 -7.95
N SER A 101 -25.43 5.61 -9.22
CA SER A 101 -24.54 4.89 -10.15
C SER A 101 -23.19 5.58 -10.26
N VAL A 102 -23.18 6.87 -10.60
CA VAL A 102 -21.97 7.68 -10.78
C VAL A 102 -21.16 7.74 -9.48
N LYS A 103 -21.83 7.99 -8.35
CA LYS A 103 -21.22 8.02 -7.01
C LYS A 103 -20.42 6.76 -6.72
N TYR A 104 -21.05 5.58 -6.83
CA TYR A 104 -20.36 4.33 -6.52
C TYR A 104 -19.25 4.02 -7.51
N LYS A 105 -19.43 4.32 -8.80
CA LYS A 105 -18.37 4.14 -9.81
C LYS A 105 -17.16 5.02 -9.53
N MET A 106 -17.36 6.29 -9.17
CA MET A 106 -16.27 7.20 -8.82
C MET A 106 -15.50 6.73 -7.58
N LEU A 107 -16.21 6.34 -6.51
CA LEU A 107 -15.59 5.83 -5.30
C LEU A 107 -14.83 4.52 -5.57
N ALA A 108 -15.44 3.60 -6.33
CA ALA A 108 -14.83 2.34 -6.70
C ALA A 108 -13.58 2.55 -7.58
N ASN A 109 -13.62 3.47 -8.54
CA ASN A 109 -12.45 3.80 -9.36
C ASN A 109 -11.31 4.41 -8.54
N ALA A 110 -11.59 5.23 -7.52
CA ALA A 110 -10.57 5.72 -6.59
C ALA A 110 -9.89 4.57 -5.82
N VAL A 111 -10.66 3.59 -5.33
CA VAL A 111 -10.11 2.40 -4.66
C VAL A 111 -9.32 1.54 -5.63
N ILE A 112 -9.92 1.20 -6.77
CA ILE A 112 -9.31 0.33 -7.77
C ILE A 112 -7.99 0.89 -8.26
N ASN A 113 -7.90 2.19 -8.53
CA ASN A 113 -6.65 2.80 -8.97
C ASN A 113 -5.58 2.70 -7.88
N SER A 114 -5.95 2.90 -6.61
CA SER A 114 -5.02 2.71 -5.48
C SER A 114 -4.56 1.26 -5.31
N VAL A 115 -5.43 0.29 -5.65
CA VAL A 115 -5.07 -1.13 -5.67
C VAL A 115 -4.09 -1.40 -6.82
N VAL A 116 -4.38 -0.91 -8.02
CA VAL A 116 -3.52 -1.10 -9.20
C VAL A 116 -2.14 -0.49 -8.98
N ASP A 117 -2.09 0.74 -8.45
CA ASP A 117 -0.84 1.45 -8.14
C ASP A 117 0.00 0.69 -7.09
N SER A 118 -0.64 0.02 -6.13
CA SER A 118 0.05 -0.75 -5.10
C SER A 118 0.46 -2.16 -5.51
N MET A 119 -0.17 -2.76 -6.54
CA MET A 119 0.06 -4.16 -6.93
C MET A 119 1.52 -4.48 -7.23
N ILE A 120 2.23 -3.63 -7.97
CA ILE A 120 3.64 -3.89 -8.33
C ILE A 120 4.51 -3.93 -7.06
N MET A 121 4.33 -2.97 -6.16
CA MET A 121 5.10 -2.92 -4.91
C MET A 121 4.77 -4.09 -3.98
N THR A 122 3.50 -4.46 -3.88
CA THR A 122 3.07 -5.66 -3.14
C THR A 122 3.72 -6.93 -3.69
N LEU A 123 3.74 -7.10 -5.02
CA LEU A 123 4.37 -8.26 -5.66
C LEU A 123 5.88 -8.29 -5.42
N LEU A 124 6.56 -7.15 -5.58
CA LEU A 124 8.00 -7.05 -5.34
C LEU A 124 8.36 -7.36 -3.88
N LEU A 125 7.63 -6.80 -2.91
CA LEU A 125 7.88 -7.07 -1.49
C LEU A 125 7.58 -8.53 -1.15
N THR A 126 6.52 -9.12 -1.71
CA THR A 126 6.19 -10.54 -1.51
C THR A 126 7.26 -11.45 -2.07
N LEU A 127 7.77 -11.17 -3.27
CA LEU A 127 8.86 -11.92 -3.86
C LEU A 127 10.13 -11.80 -3.02
N PHE A 128 10.47 -10.59 -2.57
CA PHE A 128 11.59 -10.35 -1.68
C PHE A 128 11.49 -11.18 -0.39
N VAL A 129 10.33 -11.13 0.29
CA VAL A 129 10.10 -11.89 1.53
C VAL A 129 10.11 -13.39 1.30
N ALA A 130 9.59 -13.87 0.17
CA ALA A 130 9.64 -15.30 -0.17
C ALA A 130 11.08 -15.79 -0.41
N ILE A 131 11.91 -15.00 -1.10
CA ILE A 131 13.34 -15.29 -1.29
C ILE A 131 14.07 -15.25 0.06
N LEU A 132 13.79 -14.23 0.88
CA LEU A 132 14.38 -14.09 2.21
C LEU A 132 14.01 -15.28 3.11
N TYR A 133 12.74 -15.70 3.13
CA TYR A 133 12.28 -16.87 3.86
C TYR A 133 13.08 -18.13 3.46
N ARG A 134 13.21 -18.39 2.17
CA ARG A 134 13.98 -19.54 1.67
C ARG A 134 15.43 -19.50 2.14
N ASN A 135 16.06 -18.33 2.09
CA ASN A 135 17.43 -18.16 2.55
C ASN A 135 17.56 -18.36 4.07
N VAL A 136 16.62 -17.84 4.87
CA VAL A 136 16.59 -18.02 6.33
C VAL A 136 16.43 -19.51 6.70
N VAL A 137 15.53 -20.23 6.04
CA VAL A 137 15.34 -21.67 6.26
C VAL A 137 16.61 -22.45 5.92
N ASN A 138 17.25 -22.15 4.79
CA ASN A 138 18.50 -22.81 4.40
C ASN A 138 19.63 -22.55 5.40
N VAL A 139 19.85 -21.29 5.79
CA VAL A 139 20.87 -20.93 6.78
C VAL A 139 20.60 -21.60 8.12
N SER A 140 19.34 -21.56 8.58
CA SER A 140 18.92 -22.21 9.81
C SER A 140 19.20 -23.72 9.79
N SER A 141 18.89 -24.40 8.69
CA SER A 141 19.17 -25.84 8.56
C SER A 141 20.67 -26.18 8.65
N VAL A 142 21.53 -25.34 8.05
CA VAL A 142 22.99 -25.52 8.11
C VAL A 142 23.53 -25.23 9.50
N LEU A 143 23.05 -24.17 10.14
CA LEU A 143 23.47 -23.79 11.49
C LEU A 143 23.03 -24.82 12.53
N HIS A 144 21.81 -25.34 12.41
CA HIS A 144 21.32 -26.39 13.28
C HIS A 144 22.13 -27.68 13.11
N ALA A 145 22.38 -28.10 11.87
CA ALA A 145 23.12 -29.32 11.58
C ALA A 145 24.60 -29.26 12.01
N LYS A 146 25.24 -28.08 11.95
CA LYS A 146 26.67 -27.92 12.26
C LYS A 146 26.97 -27.44 13.68
N TYR A 147 26.11 -26.60 14.23
CA TYR A 147 26.37 -25.88 15.48
C TYR A 147 25.27 -26.06 16.53
N HIS A 148 24.22 -26.86 16.23
CA HIS A 148 23.07 -27.08 17.11
C HIS A 148 22.37 -25.79 17.56
N ILE A 149 22.46 -24.72 16.76
CA ILE A 149 21.73 -23.47 16.99
C ILE A 149 20.27 -23.67 16.60
N ASP A 150 19.35 -23.25 17.45
CA ASP A 150 17.93 -23.45 17.23
C ASP A 150 17.28 -22.29 16.46
N VAL A 151 16.17 -22.57 15.77
CA VAL A 151 15.47 -21.56 14.93
C VAL A 151 15.01 -20.36 15.77
N THR A 152 14.73 -20.57 17.06
CA THR A 152 14.31 -19.54 18.00
C THR A 152 15.38 -18.48 18.28
N ASP A 153 16.67 -18.84 18.17
CA ASP A 153 17.76 -17.87 18.37
C ASP A 153 17.89 -16.94 17.15
N LEU A 154 17.60 -17.47 15.96
CA LEU A 154 17.50 -16.68 14.74
C LEU A 154 16.31 -15.71 14.77
N TYR A 155 15.19 -16.11 15.36
CA TYR A 155 14.04 -15.22 15.57
C TYR A 155 14.41 -13.94 16.33
N GLY A 156 15.26 -14.06 17.36
CA GLY A 156 15.76 -12.92 18.12
C GLY A 156 16.56 -11.91 17.29
N LEU A 157 17.29 -12.38 16.27
CA LEU A 157 18.06 -11.53 15.35
C LEU A 157 17.15 -10.81 14.34
N PHE A 158 16.20 -11.54 13.74
CA PHE A 158 15.32 -10.97 12.71
C PHE A 158 14.29 -9.98 13.25
N LYS A 159 13.89 -10.10 14.51
CA LYS A 159 12.95 -9.16 15.16
C LYS A 159 13.48 -7.72 15.24
N ASN A 160 14.80 -7.53 15.16
CA ASN A 160 15.44 -6.22 15.25
C ASN A 160 15.97 -5.71 13.90
N LEU A 161 15.76 -6.44 12.80
CA LEU A 161 16.16 -5.98 11.48
C LEU A 161 15.21 -4.88 11.01
N PRO A 162 15.71 -3.66 10.75
CA PRO A 162 14.87 -2.58 10.31
C PRO A 162 14.61 -2.74 8.80
N PHE A 163 13.52 -3.41 8.41
CA PHE A 163 13.12 -3.48 7.00
C PHE A 163 12.63 -2.12 6.47
N ILE A 164 12.67 -1.08 7.30
CA ILE A 164 12.41 0.31 6.95
C ILE A 164 13.18 0.80 5.73
N PHE A 165 14.44 0.37 5.55
CA PHE A 165 15.26 0.77 4.40
C PHE A 165 14.71 0.24 3.07
N ILE A 166 14.09 -0.94 3.08
CA ILE A 166 13.45 -1.53 1.88
C ILE A 166 12.20 -0.74 1.50
N HIS A 167 11.42 -0.31 2.50
CA HIS A 167 10.23 0.51 2.27
C HIS A 167 10.59 1.90 1.75
N PHE A 168 11.66 2.52 2.26
CA PHE A 168 12.16 3.79 1.70
C PHE A 168 12.59 3.66 0.24
N ALA A 169 13.30 2.59 -0.11
CA ALA A 169 13.68 2.32 -1.50
C ALA A 169 12.44 2.11 -2.40
N MET A 170 11.40 1.43 -1.91
CA MET A 170 10.15 1.20 -2.65
C MET A 170 9.29 2.48 -2.79
N LEU A 171 9.20 3.30 -1.74
CA LEU A 171 8.42 4.54 -1.75
C LEU A 171 9.07 5.68 -2.55
N GLY A 172 10.38 5.62 -2.79
CA GLY A 172 11.07 6.53 -3.72
C GLY A 172 10.86 6.18 -5.20
N ILE A 173 10.28 5.02 -5.49
CA ILE A 173 9.90 4.58 -6.85
C ILE A 173 8.43 4.93 -7.16
N ILE A 174 7.60 5.13 -6.13
CA ILE A 174 6.22 5.66 -6.23
C ILE A 174 6.26 7.16 -6.49
#